data_AF-A0A7W2FWH0-F1
#
_entry.id   AF-A0A7W2FWH0-F1
#
_cell.length_a   1.000
_cell.length_b   1.000
_cell.length_c   1.000
_cell.angle_alpha   90.00
_cell.angle_beta   90.00
_cell.angle_gamma   90.00
#
_symmetry.space_group_name_H-M   'P 1'
#
loop_
_entity.id
_entity.type
_entity.pdbx_description
1 polymer ?
#
loop_
_entity_poly.entity_id
_entity_poly.type
_entity_poly.pdbx_seq_one_letter_code
_entity_poly.pdbx_strand_id
1 'polypeptide(L)'
;MMELTKKTITNYKAKIEGLDQYLIVVKEIEDNKILNPDISIDSCKSLIEGLCKKALSLIHDDYVNNKSFRKQCEKFDKLLEHTFQKIFKESFEVDLLKSFATILYQKNKTNDLLKKSFELTKVNTTSAVNAIVKLRDTRGDISHGRIYPKLTRTSPHLLNTIVGITDSICSFLITEMCLRYFEKLEHEMKVNELKDYRSNSEYNHWLNESLDFEFPIKKTSYSRVLFDNDFDMYQEIYYDEYYPNLGILESKEKENLGNLIYYLQKIKESNPELEIKPKVEFIEKETEKLYVEDGYVVDGYVKQLNINEANNINKLNLFVAEHNLNFEKTRILIDEKLSINKEPLREEILQISDLKISLSERGKVFNDLKIKIDEFIKTLE
;
A
#
# COMPACT_ATOMS: atom_id res chain seq x y z
N MET A 1 -11.80 -6.77 -22.04
CA MET A 1 -12.33 -8.01 -21.43
C MET A 1 -11.99 -7.96 -19.96
N MET A 2 -12.67 -8.74 -19.11
CA MET A 2 -12.38 -8.78 -17.67
C MET A 2 -11.22 -9.73 -17.36
N GLU A 3 -10.08 -9.50 -18.01
CA GLU A 3 -8.95 -10.43 -17.99
C GLU A 3 -8.30 -10.53 -16.61
N LEU A 4 -8.20 -9.41 -15.89
CA LEU A 4 -7.57 -9.39 -14.57
C LEU A 4 -8.39 -10.23 -13.59
N THR A 5 -9.70 -10.02 -13.56
CA THR A 5 -10.63 -10.75 -12.69
C THR A 5 -10.63 -12.24 -13.01
N LYS A 6 -10.72 -12.63 -14.30
CA LYS A 6 -10.68 -14.05 -14.70
C LYS A 6 -9.39 -14.74 -14.29
N LYS A 7 -8.25 -14.08 -14.52
CA LYS A 7 -6.94 -14.59 -14.15
C LYS A 7 -6.85 -14.78 -12.63
N THR A 8 -7.27 -13.77 -11.86
CA THR A 8 -7.24 -13.81 -10.40
C THR A 8 -8.18 -14.87 -9.83
N ILE A 9 -9.40 -15.02 -10.33
CA ILE A 9 -10.30 -16.13 -9.94
C ILE A 9 -9.63 -17.47 -10.24
N THR A 10 -9.03 -17.63 -11.42
CA THR A 10 -8.38 -18.89 -11.80
C THR A 10 -7.22 -19.25 -10.87
N ASN A 11 -6.46 -18.25 -10.40
CA ASN A 11 -5.35 -18.45 -9.47
C ASN A 11 -5.81 -18.91 -8.07
N TYR A 12 -6.99 -18.47 -7.63
CA TYR A 12 -7.46 -18.70 -6.26
C TYR A 12 -8.66 -19.65 -6.12
N LYS A 13 -9.32 -20.07 -7.22
CA LYS A 13 -10.53 -20.91 -7.18
C LYS A 13 -10.35 -22.26 -6.45
N ALA A 14 -9.15 -22.81 -6.45
CA ALA A 14 -8.85 -24.05 -5.74
C ALA A 14 -8.71 -23.85 -4.21
N LYS A 15 -8.44 -22.61 -3.77
CA LYS A 15 -8.18 -22.26 -2.38
C LYS A 15 -9.39 -21.63 -1.69
N ILE A 16 -10.33 -21.05 -2.46
CA ILE A 16 -11.55 -20.46 -1.94
C ILE A 16 -12.76 -21.12 -2.60
N GLU A 17 -13.54 -21.82 -1.79
CA GLU A 17 -14.75 -22.49 -2.23
C GLU A 17 -15.76 -21.50 -2.83
N GLY A 18 -16.27 -21.83 -4.02
CA GLY A 18 -17.30 -21.07 -4.72
C GLY A 18 -16.81 -19.78 -5.39
N LEU A 19 -15.51 -19.50 -5.40
CA LEU A 19 -14.95 -18.32 -6.08
C LEU A 19 -15.09 -18.41 -7.61
N ASP A 20 -15.07 -19.62 -8.17
CA ASP A 20 -15.28 -19.89 -9.59
C ASP A 20 -16.69 -19.55 -10.08
N GLN A 21 -17.70 -19.55 -9.20
CA GLN A 21 -19.07 -19.19 -9.55
C GLN A 21 -19.17 -17.74 -10.07
N TYR A 22 -18.27 -16.85 -9.66
CA TYR A 22 -18.23 -15.47 -10.16
C TYR A 22 -17.82 -15.37 -11.64
N LEU A 23 -17.21 -16.42 -12.23
CA LEU A 23 -16.95 -16.47 -13.67
C LEU A 23 -18.24 -16.45 -14.50
N ILE A 24 -19.36 -16.90 -13.93
CA ILE A 24 -20.68 -16.82 -14.59
C ILE A 24 -21.08 -15.36 -14.77
N VAL A 25 -20.90 -14.52 -13.73
CA VAL A 25 -21.22 -13.09 -13.79
C VAL A 25 -20.24 -12.35 -14.71
N VAL A 26 -18.96 -12.73 -14.70
CA VAL A 26 -17.96 -12.19 -15.64
C VAL A 26 -18.35 -12.49 -17.08
N LYS A 27 -18.79 -13.71 -17.37
CA LYS A 27 -19.28 -14.09 -18.70
C LYS A 27 -20.50 -13.26 -19.10
N GLU A 28 -21.45 -13.04 -18.18
CA GLU A 28 -22.62 -12.20 -18.45
C GLU A 28 -22.24 -10.75 -18.83
N ILE A 29 -21.20 -10.20 -18.19
CA ILE A 29 -20.66 -8.87 -18.52
C ILE A 29 -20.08 -8.86 -19.93
N GLU A 30 -19.31 -9.88 -20.31
CA GLU A 30 -18.64 -9.99 -21.61
C GLU A 30 -19.64 -10.25 -22.75
N ASP A 31 -20.58 -11.16 -22.57
CA ASP A 31 -21.57 -11.56 -23.58
C ASP A 31 -22.53 -10.41 -23.91
N ASN A 32 -22.90 -9.59 -22.91
CA ASN A 32 -23.81 -8.46 -23.11
C ASN A 32 -23.13 -7.17 -23.57
N LYS A 33 -21.81 -7.15 -23.68
CA LYS A 33 -21.05 -5.91 -23.88
C LYS A 33 -21.42 -5.17 -25.17
N ILE A 34 -21.74 -5.91 -26.23
CA ILE A 34 -22.11 -5.35 -27.54
C ILE A 34 -23.63 -5.23 -27.66
N LEU A 35 -24.36 -6.27 -27.25
CA LEU A 35 -25.80 -6.39 -27.48
C LEU A 35 -26.62 -5.63 -26.45
N ASN A 36 -26.27 -5.72 -25.17
CA ASN A 36 -27.00 -5.11 -24.06
C ASN A 36 -26.04 -4.44 -23.04
N PRO A 37 -25.38 -3.32 -23.41
CA PRO A 37 -24.45 -2.58 -22.55
C PRO A 37 -24.94 -2.33 -21.11
N ASP A 38 -26.24 -2.08 -20.94
CA ASP A 38 -26.81 -1.78 -19.64
C ASP A 38 -26.89 -3.03 -18.74
N ILE A 39 -27.12 -4.22 -19.32
CA ILE A 39 -27.02 -5.51 -18.61
C ILE A 39 -25.59 -5.76 -18.15
N SER A 40 -24.58 -5.39 -18.96
CA SER A 40 -23.19 -5.48 -18.54
C SER A 40 -22.91 -4.56 -17.35
N ILE A 41 -23.46 -3.34 -17.30
CA ILE A 41 -23.31 -2.44 -16.14
C ILE A 41 -24.00 -3.01 -14.89
N ASP A 42 -25.21 -3.56 -15.03
CA ASP A 42 -25.94 -4.20 -13.93
C ASP A 42 -25.15 -5.40 -13.37
N SER A 43 -24.53 -6.16 -14.27
CA SER A 43 -23.70 -7.30 -13.91
C SER A 43 -22.39 -6.89 -13.23
N CYS A 44 -21.77 -5.76 -13.65
CA CYS A 44 -20.60 -5.20 -12.96
C CYS A 44 -20.90 -4.87 -11.49
N LYS A 45 -22.03 -4.23 -11.20
CA LYS A 45 -22.45 -3.97 -9.81
C LYS A 45 -22.66 -5.27 -9.04
N SER A 46 -23.37 -6.22 -9.64
CA SER A 46 -23.70 -7.51 -9.02
C SER A 46 -22.45 -8.31 -8.67
N LEU A 47 -21.42 -8.26 -9.54
CA LEU A 47 -20.12 -8.86 -9.31
C LEU A 47 -19.41 -8.24 -8.10
N ILE A 48 -19.32 -6.89 -8.05
CA ILE A 48 -18.70 -6.18 -6.92
C ILE A 48 -19.43 -6.51 -5.61
N GLU A 49 -20.76 -6.47 -5.62
CA GLU A 49 -21.58 -6.78 -4.45
C GLU A 49 -21.35 -8.21 -3.95
N GLY A 50 -21.37 -9.17 -4.87
CA GLY A 50 -21.15 -10.57 -4.56
C GLY A 50 -19.76 -10.82 -3.97
N LEU A 51 -18.71 -10.24 -4.56
CA LEU A 51 -17.34 -10.37 -4.06
C LEU A 51 -17.16 -9.68 -2.70
N CYS A 52 -17.80 -8.53 -2.46
CA CYS A 52 -17.74 -7.86 -1.15
C CYS A 52 -18.38 -8.71 -0.05
N LYS A 53 -19.55 -9.30 -0.33
CA LYS A 53 -20.22 -10.23 0.60
C LYS A 53 -19.35 -11.45 0.88
N LYS A 54 -18.73 -12.02 -0.16
CA LYS A 54 -17.80 -13.15 -0.01
C LYS A 54 -16.60 -12.78 0.84
N ALA A 55 -15.96 -11.65 0.59
CA ALA A 55 -14.82 -11.18 1.37
C ALA A 55 -15.18 -11.06 2.85
N LEU A 56 -16.26 -10.34 3.19
CA LEU A 56 -16.70 -10.20 4.58
C LEU A 56 -17.04 -11.54 5.23
N SER A 57 -17.65 -12.48 4.50
CA SER A 57 -17.95 -13.82 5.02
C SER A 57 -16.72 -14.64 5.38
N LEU A 58 -15.58 -14.36 4.74
CA LEU A 58 -14.31 -15.03 5.01
C LEU A 58 -13.53 -14.35 6.15
N ILE A 59 -13.50 -13.01 6.15
CA ILE A 59 -12.54 -12.24 6.96
C ILE A 59 -13.16 -11.44 8.12
N HIS A 60 -14.49 -11.36 8.23
CA HIS A 60 -15.15 -10.51 9.23
C HIS A 60 -16.17 -11.29 10.07
N ASP A 61 -15.83 -11.57 11.32
CA ASP A 61 -16.65 -12.44 12.19
C ASP A 61 -18.03 -11.86 12.48
N ASP A 62 -18.18 -10.54 12.67
CA ASP A 62 -19.51 -9.95 12.83
C ASP A 62 -20.40 -10.13 11.59
N TYR A 63 -19.84 -10.22 10.39
CA TYR A 63 -20.65 -10.51 9.21
C TYR A 63 -21.22 -11.94 9.26
N VAL A 64 -20.50 -12.88 9.88
CA VAL A 64 -20.93 -14.27 10.06
C VAL A 64 -21.84 -14.45 11.27
N ASN A 65 -21.61 -13.70 12.35
CA ASN A 65 -22.26 -13.96 13.64
C ASN A 65 -23.33 -12.92 14.00
N ASN A 66 -23.28 -11.72 13.45
CA ASN A 66 -24.17 -10.62 13.80
C ASN A 66 -25.19 -10.31 12.69
N LYS A 67 -26.45 -10.72 12.93
CA LYS A 67 -27.57 -10.47 12.00
C LYS A 67 -27.85 -8.99 11.76
N SER A 68 -27.67 -8.13 12.78
CA SER A 68 -27.87 -6.69 12.65
C SER A 68 -26.83 -6.07 11.72
N PHE A 69 -25.57 -6.51 11.86
CA PHE A 69 -24.48 -6.08 10.98
C PHE A 69 -24.74 -6.49 9.53
N ARG A 70 -25.11 -7.75 9.28
CA ARG A 70 -25.48 -8.21 7.92
C ARG A 70 -26.60 -7.37 7.29
N LYS A 71 -27.60 -6.99 8.08
CA LYS A 71 -28.71 -6.15 7.59
C LYS A 71 -28.24 -4.76 7.16
N GLN A 72 -27.23 -4.20 7.84
CA GLN A 72 -26.63 -2.93 7.40
C GLN A 72 -25.92 -3.07 6.06
N CYS A 73 -25.24 -4.20 5.84
CA CYS A 73 -24.58 -4.56 4.59
C CYS A 73 -25.54 -4.93 3.44
N GLU A 74 -26.86 -4.94 3.63
CA GLU A 74 -27.82 -5.00 2.50
C GLU A 74 -27.79 -3.72 1.67
N LYS A 75 -27.39 -2.59 2.29
CA LYS A 75 -27.13 -1.35 1.57
C LYS A 75 -25.75 -1.42 0.95
N PHE A 76 -25.69 -1.27 -0.38
CA PHE A 76 -24.44 -1.40 -1.14
C PHE A 76 -23.33 -0.45 -0.64
N ASP A 77 -23.65 0.81 -0.35
CA ASP A 77 -22.66 1.77 0.17
C ASP A 77 -22.05 1.33 1.50
N LYS A 78 -22.87 0.73 2.38
CA LYS A 78 -22.41 0.21 3.68
C LYS A 78 -21.63 -1.09 3.53
N LEU A 79 -22.04 -1.95 2.62
CA LEU A 79 -21.28 -3.15 2.26
C LEU A 79 -19.88 -2.78 1.78
N LEU A 80 -19.78 -1.83 0.86
CA LEU A 80 -18.49 -1.32 0.36
C LEU A 80 -17.69 -0.71 1.49
N GLU A 81 -18.27 0.19 2.27
CA GLU A 81 -17.58 0.83 3.38
C GLU A 81 -16.93 -0.20 4.32
N HIS A 82 -17.69 -1.19 4.77
CA HIS A 82 -17.18 -2.22 5.69
C HIS A 82 -16.18 -3.17 5.03
N THR A 83 -16.44 -3.57 3.78
CA THR A 83 -15.53 -4.45 3.03
C THR A 83 -14.18 -3.78 2.82
N PHE A 84 -14.20 -2.55 2.29
CA PHE A 84 -12.99 -1.77 2.05
C PHE A 84 -12.29 -1.42 3.36
N GLN A 85 -13.02 -1.08 4.42
CA GLN A 85 -12.40 -0.93 5.73
C GLN A 85 -11.67 -2.19 6.17
N LYS A 86 -12.27 -3.38 6.05
CA LYS A 86 -11.62 -4.59 6.55
C LYS A 86 -10.47 -5.06 5.66
N ILE A 87 -10.60 -4.92 4.35
CA ILE A 87 -9.56 -5.34 3.39
C ILE A 87 -8.37 -4.36 3.38
N PHE A 88 -8.63 -3.05 3.44
CA PHE A 88 -7.58 -2.04 3.28
C PHE A 88 -6.96 -1.57 4.59
N LYS A 89 -7.65 -1.69 5.74
CA LYS A 89 -7.09 -1.22 7.03
C LYS A 89 -5.88 -2.04 7.47
N GLU A 90 -5.68 -3.21 6.86
CA GLU A 90 -4.59 -4.13 7.20
C GLU A 90 -3.65 -4.42 6.01
N SER A 91 -3.89 -3.88 4.79
CA SER A 91 -3.26 -4.30 3.51
C SER A 91 -1.72 -4.22 3.45
N PHE A 92 -1.12 -4.97 2.53
CA PHE A 92 0.32 -4.93 2.19
C PHE A 92 0.87 -3.52 1.95
N GLU A 93 0.06 -2.54 1.55
CA GLU A 93 0.51 -1.13 1.49
C GLU A 93 0.89 -0.61 2.88
N VAL A 94 0.16 -1.01 3.92
CA VAL A 94 0.50 -0.72 5.31
C VAL A 94 1.78 -1.44 5.72
N ASP A 95 2.01 -2.69 5.32
CA ASP A 95 3.22 -3.43 5.70
C ASP A 95 4.46 -3.02 4.89
N LEU A 96 4.31 -2.71 3.62
CA LEU A 96 5.33 -2.10 2.76
C LEU A 96 5.67 -0.70 3.25
N LEU A 97 4.67 0.12 3.58
CA LEU A 97 4.88 1.46 4.14
C LEU A 97 5.34 1.42 5.60
N LYS A 98 4.99 0.41 6.41
CA LYS A 98 5.57 0.16 7.74
C LYS A 98 7.02 -0.27 7.60
N SER A 99 7.36 -1.10 6.62
CA SER A 99 8.74 -1.48 6.29
C SER A 99 9.53 -0.25 5.85
N PHE A 100 8.95 0.58 4.97
CA PHE A 100 9.50 1.90 4.66
C PHE A 100 9.51 2.85 5.87
N ALA A 101 8.58 2.76 6.82
CA ALA A 101 8.55 3.53 8.06
C ALA A 101 9.59 3.04 9.09
N THR A 102 9.96 1.77 9.05
CA THR A 102 11.05 1.22 9.86
C THR A 102 12.39 1.67 9.30
N ILE A 103 12.47 1.80 7.96
CA ILE A 103 13.61 2.38 7.24
C ILE A 103 13.67 3.91 7.42
N LEU A 104 12.53 4.60 7.42
CA LEU A 104 12.41 6.06 7.54
C LEU A 104 12.03 6.44 8.98
N TYR A 105 13.03 6.83 9.77
CA TYR A 105 13.03 7.07 11.23
C TYR A 105 12.04 8.14 11.78
N GLN A 106 10.78 8.19 11.34
CA GLN A 106 9.74 9.12 11.82
C GLN A 106 8.34 8.46 11.83
N LYS A 107 8.15 7.47 12.74
CA LYS A 107 6.92 6.69 12.95
C LYS A 107 5.61 7.50 12.90
N ASN A 108 5.60 8.73 13.41
CA ASN A 108 4.39 9.57 13.48
C ASN A 108 3.99 10.16 12.11
N LYS A 109 4.93 10.62 11.29
CA LYS A 109 4.60 11.16 9.95
C LYS A 109 4.16 10.05 9.00
N THR A 110 4.72 8.86 9.14
CA THR A 110 4.35 7.71 8.30
C THR A 110 2.96 7.21 8.63
N ASN A 111 2.57 7.19 9.91
CA ASN A 111 1.19 6.87 10.32
C ASN A 111 0.16 7.88 9.77
N ASP A 112 0.50 9.17 9.73
CA ASP A 112 -0.36 10.19 9.14
C ASP A 112 -0.50 10.03 7.62
N LEU A 113 0.60 9.68 6.93
CA LEU A 113 0.60 9.45 5.49
C LEU A 113 -0.17 8.17 5.13
N LEU A 114 0.00 7.10 5.92
CA LEU A 114 -0.78 5.86 5.87
C LEU A 114 -2.28 6.15 5.97
N LYS A 115 -2.69 6.85 7.03
CA LYS A 115 -4.08 7.21 7.27
C LYS A 115 -4.64 8.04 6.10
N LYS A 116 -3.88 9.02 5.60
CA LYS A 116 -4.31 9.84 4.46
C LYS A 116 -4.45 9.03 3.16
N SER A 117 -3.50 8.13 2.87
CA SER A 117 -3.56 7.29 1.66
C SER A 117 -4.76 6.33 1.69
N PHE A 118 -4.99 5.67 2.83
CA PHE A 118 -6.14 4.81 3.06
C PHE A 118 -7.46 5.57 2.86
N GLU A 119 -7.60 6.74 3.50
CA GLU A 119 -8.83 7.55 3.36
C GLU A 119 -9.03 8.01 1.91
N LEU A 120 -7.95 8.39 1.20
CA LEU A 120 -8.04 8.81 -0.19
C LEU A 120 -8.47 7.65 -1.12
N THR A 121 -7.87 6.47 -0.95
CA THR A 121 -8.24 5.26 -1.71
C THR A 121 -9.69 4.87 -1.42
N LYS A 122 -10.09 4.84 -0.14
CA LYS A 122 -11.48 4.60 0.27
C LYS A 122 -12.44 5.57 -0.41
N VAL A 123 -12.15 6.88 -0.36
CA VAL A 123 -13.00 7.93 -0.95
C VAL A 123 -13.09 7.79 -2.47
N ASN A 124 -11.96 7.54 -3.14
CA ASN A 124 -11.91 7.41 -4.60
C ASN A 124 -12.65 6.17 -5.08
N THR A 125 -12.43 5.02 -4.44
CA THR A 125 -13.14 3.79 -4.81
C THR A 125 -14.62 3.89 -4.51
N THR A 126 -15.00 4.45 -3.35
CA THR A 126 -16.42 4.68 -3.01
C THR A 126 -17.07 5.61 -4.03
N SER A 127 -16.39 6.68 -4.45
CA SER A 127 -16.90 7.61 -5.47
C SER A 127 -17.06 6.96 -6.83
N ALA A 128 -16.08 6.17 -7.28
CA ALA A 128 -16.14 5.44 -8.54
C ALA A 128 -17.30 4.42 -8.54
N VAL A 129 -17.46 3.68 -7.45
CA VAL A 129 -18.54 2.71 -7.32
C VAL A 129 -19.91 3.39 -7.24
N ASN A 130 -20.04 4.49 -6.51
CA ASN A 130 -21.26 5.30 -6.47
C ASN A 130 -21.62 5.89 -7.85
N ALA A 131 -20.63 6.23 -8.65
CA ALA A 131 -20.86 6.66 -10.04
C ALA A 131 -21.44 5.51 -10.89
N ILE A 132 -20.94 4.28 -10.71
CA ILE A 132 -21.49 3.08 -11.36
C ILE A 132 -22.94 2.85 -10.91
N VAL A 133 -23.25 2.98 -9.62
CA VAL A 133 -24.61 2.83 -9.08
C VAL A 133 -25.56 3.86 -9.68
N LYS A 134 -25.17 5.14 -9.74
CA LYS A 134 -25.99 6.20 -10.35
C LYS A 134 -26.22 5.95 -11.84
N LEU A 135 -25.21 5.47 -12.56
CA LEU A 135 -25.34 5.07 -13.96
C LEU A 135 -26.32 3.90 -14.11
N ARG A 136 -26.26 2.91 -13.20
CA ARG A 136 -27.21 1.80 -13.13
C ARG A 136 -28.65 2.28 -12.91
N ASP A 137 -28.86 3.14 -11.91
CA ASP A 137 -30.20 3.66 -11.59
C ASP A 137 -30.79 4.49 -12.74
N THR A 138 -29.95 5.14 -13.54
CA THR A 138 -30.39 6.00 -14.66
C THR A 138 -30.48 5.28 -16.01
N ARG A 139 -29.78 4.15 -16.19
CA ARG A 139 -29.63 3.48 -17.49
C ARG A 139 -29.90 1.97 -17.50
N GLY A 140 -29.96 1.32 -16.33
CA GLY A 140 -30.14 -0.13 -16.21
C GLY A 140 -31.50 -0.61 -16.74
N ASP A 141 -31.48 -1.68 -17.53
CA ASP A 141 -32.67 -2.32 -18.10
C ASP A 141 -33.58 -2.95 -17.03
N ILE A 142 -32.98 -3.33 -15.89
CA ILE A 142 -33.67 -4.00 -14.77
C ILE A 142 -33.37 -3.24 -13.47
N SER A 143 -33.64 -1.94 -13.43
CA SER A 143 -33.72 -1.23 -12.15
C SER A 143 -35.04 -1.56 -11.46
N HIS A 144 -34.98 -2.28 -10.34
CA HIS A 144 -36.14 -2.67 -9.52
C HIS A 144 -37.12 -3.66 -10.19
N GLY A 145 -36.65 -4.52 -11.08
CA GLY A 145 -37.47 -5.59 -11.67
C GLY A 145 -38.54 -5.12 -12.66
N ARG A 146 -38.37 -3.93 -13.25
CA ARG A 146 -39.28 -3.36 -14.25
C ARG A 146 -38.51 -3.01 -15.52
N ILE A 147 -39.06 -3.36 -16.67
CA ILE A 147 -38.56 -2.93 -17.99
C ILE A 147 -38.80 -1.42 -18.08
N TYR A 148 -37.72 -0.63 -18.10
CA TYR A 148 -37.81 0.83 -18.19
C TYR A 148 -37.55 1.30 -19.65
N PRO A 149 -38.41 2.15 -20.25
CA PRO A 149 -38.16 2.65 -21.60
C PRO A 149 -36.94 3.59 -21.64
N LYS A 150 -35.97 3.30 -22.50
CA LYS A 150 -34.70 4.05 -22.57
C LYS A 150 -34.89 5.43 -23.20
N LEU A 151 -34.39 6.47 -22.52
CA LEU A 151 -34.19 7.81 -23.09
C LEU A 151 -32.82 7.95 -23.77
N THR A 152 -31.81 7.17 -23.33
CA THR A 152 -30.44 7.19 -23.86
C THR A 152 -29.79 5.81 -23.77
N ARG A 153 -29.05 5.38 -24.80
CA ARG A 153 -28.26 4.15 -24.79
C ARG A 153 -26.86 4.42 -24.22
N THR A 154 -26.31 3.46 -23.50
CA THR A 154 -24.91 3.52 -23.04
C THR A 154 -23.96 3.47 -24.23
N SER A 155 -23.00 4.40 -24.28
CA SER A 155 -21.98 4.42 -25.32
C SER A 155 -20.96 3.30 -25.10
N PRO A 156 -20.41 2.70 -26.17
CA PRO A 156 -19.38 1.65 -26.04
C PRO A 156 -18.15 2.11 -25.25
N HIS A 157 -17.77 3.40 -25.36
CA HIS A 157 -16.65 3.96 -24.60
C HIS A 157 -16.93 3.99 -23.10
N LEU A 158 -18.11 4.49 -22.67
CA LEU A 158 -18.46 4.51 -21.26
C LEU A 158 -18.53 3.10 -20.68
N LEU A 159 -19.10 2.16 -21.43
CA LEU A 159 -19.15 0.76 -21.02
C LEU A 159 -17.75 0.17 -20.84
N ASN A 160 -16.85 0.39 -21.81
CA ASN A 160 -15.47 -0.08 -21.73
C ASN A 160 -14.77 0.46 -20.47
N THR A 161 -14.97 1.74 -20.15
CA THR A 161 -14.43 2.35 -18.94
C THR A 161 -14.98 1.69 -17.68
N ILE A 162 -16.30 1.50 -17.58
CA ILE A 162 -16.93 0.87 -16.42
C ILE A 162 -16.44 -0.57 -16.24
N VAL A 163 -16.38 -1.35 -17.33
CA VAL A 163 -15.88 -2.72 -17.30
C VAL A 163 -14.41 -2.76 -16.88
N GLY A 164 -13.56 -1.85 -17.39
CA GLY A 164 -12.15 -1.78 -17.01
C GLY A 164 -11.93 -1.40 -15.53
N ILE A 165 -12.69 -0.42 -15.03
CA ILE A 165 -12.68 -0.06 -13.60
C ILE A 165 -13.14 -1.24 -12.75
N THR A 166 -14.24 -1.90 -13.16
CA THR A 166 -14.78 -3.07 -12.46
C THR A 166 -13.76 -4.22 -12.44
N ASP A 167 -13.09 -4.48 -13.56
CA ASP A 167 -12.08 -5.53 -13.66
C ASP A 167 -10.91 -5.30 -12.70
N SER A 168 -10.46 -4.04 -12.62
CA SER A 168 -9.39 -3.64 -11.69
C SER A 168 -9.82 -3.80 -10.24
N ILE A 169 -11.01 -3.29 -9.88
CA ILE A 169 -11.55 -3.38 -8.52
C ILE A 169 -11.76 -4.84 -8.10
N CYS A 170 -12.36 -5.67 -8.96
CA CYS A 170 -12.66 -7.06 -8.65
C CYS A 170 -11.39 -7.89 -8.51
N SER A 171 -10.42 -7.73 -9.42
CA SER A 171 -9.13 -8.40 -9.31
C SER A 171 -8.39 -8.04 -8.02
N PHE A 172 -8.37 -6.75 -7.67
CA PHE A 172 -7.78 -6.28 -6.42
C PHE A 172 -8.50 -6.89 -5.21
N LEU A 173 -9.84 -6.79 -5.19
CA LEU A 173 -10.68 -7.28 -4.11
C LEU A 173 -10.49 -8.77 -3.85
N ILE A 174 -10.40 -9.58 -4.91
CA ILE A 174 -10.13 -11.02 -4.79
C ILE A 174 -8.74 -11.26 -4.22
N THR A 175 -7.72 -10.61 -4.77
CA THR A 175 -6.33 -10.79 -4.31
C THR A 175 -6.22 -10.50 -2.82
N GLU A 176 -6.69 -9.34 -2.38
CA GLU A 176 -6.58 -8.96 -0.97
C GLU A 176 -7.48 -9.81 -0.07
N MET A 177 -8.71 -10.16 -0.47
CA MET A 177 -9.52 -11.05 0.37
C MET A 177 -8.85 -12.41 0.56
N CYS A 178 -8.18 -12.93 -0.48
CA CYS A 178 -7.46 -14.21 -0.39
C CYS A 178 -6.30 -14.11 0.59
N LEU A 179 -5.48 -13.07 0.48
CA LEU A 179 -4.35 -12.85 1.39
C LEU A 179 -4.82 -12.79 2.84
N ARG A 180 -5.84 -11.96 3.12
CA ARG A 180 -6.42 -11.82 4.47
C ARG A 180 -7.02 -13.10 5.00
N TYR A 181 -7.68 -13.86 4.14
CA TYR A 181 -8.25 -15.14 4.53
C TYR A 181 -7.16 -16.16 4.90
N PHE A 182 -6.07 -16.20 4.14
CA PHE A 182 -4.95 -17.10 4.46
C PHE A 182 -4.21 -16.66 5.74
N GLU A 183 -4.00 -15.37 5.96
CA GLU A 183 -3.46 -14.84 7.22
C GLU A 183 -4.35 -15.24 8.42
N LYS A 184 -5.67 -15.09 8.27
CA LYS A 184 -6.63 -15.51 9.30
C LYS A 184 -6.55 -17.01 9.58
N LEU A 185 -6.49 -17.85 8.54
CA LEU A 185 -6.34 -19.30 8.69
C LEU A 185 -5.02 -19.65 9.36
N GLU A 186 -3.92 -19.01 8.98
CA GLU A 186 -2.61 -19.22 9.60
C GLU A 186 -2.64 -18.84 11.08
N HIS A 187 -3.21 -17.69 11.41
CA HIS A 187 -3.39 -17.26 12.80
C HIS A 187 -4.28 -18.24 13.58
N GLU A 188 -5.40 -18.69 13.03
CA GLU A 188 -6.26 -19.69 13.67
C GLU A 188 -5.55 -21.04 13.89
N MET A 189 -4.73 -21.48 12.94
CA MET A 189 -3.90 -22.68 13.08
C MET A 189 -2.89 -22.50 14.21
N LYS A 190 -2.16 -21.38 14.22
CA LYS A 190 -1.19 -21.02 15.27
C LYS A 190 -1.82 -21.02 16.66
N VAL A 191 -2.98 -20.37 16.79
CA VAL A 191 -3.75 -20.32 18.03
C VAL A 191 -4.17 -21.73 18.46
N ASN A 192 -4.63 -22.57 17.52
CA ASN A 192 -5.05 -23.92 17.83
C ASN A 192 -3.90 -24.85 18.27
N GLU A 193 -2.70 -24.69 17.71
CA GLU A 193 -1.50 -25.43 18.14
C GLU A 193 -1.14 -25.12 19.61
N LEU A 194 -1.35 -23.88 20.04
CA LEU A 194 -1.01 -23.42 21.38
C LEU A 194 -2.16 -23.54 22.40
N LYS A 195 -3.38 -23.90 21.98
CA LYS A 195 -4.57 -23.94 22.85
C LYS A 195 -4.53 -24.98 23.97
N ASP A 196 -3.72 -26.02 23.84
CA ASP A 196 -3.49 -26.96 24.94
C ASP A 196 -2.15 -26.66 25.62
N TYR A 197 -2.23 -26.13 26.84
CA TYR A 197 -1.04 -25.88 27.65
C TYR A 197 -0.22 -27.16 27.85
N ARG A 198 -0.86 -28.33 27.98
CA ARG A 198 -0.15 -29.57 28.31
C ARG A 198 0.61 -30.14 27.12
N SER A 199 0.13 -29.95 25.90
CA SER A 199 0.83 -30.41 24.69
C SER A 199 2.11 -29.61 24.42
N ASN A 200 2.23 -28.41 25.00
CA ASN A 200 3.36 -27.50 24.81
C ASN A 200 4.36 -27.53 25.98
N SER A 201 4.63 -28.72 26.54
CA SER A 201 5.46 -28.88 27.73
C SER A 201 6.91 -28.38 27.55
N GLU A 202 7.50 -28.57 26.37
CA GLU A 202 8.86 -28.13 26.07
C GLU A 202 8.97 -26.60 26.01
N TYR A 203 8.02 -25.96 25.33
CA TYR A 203 7.92 -24.50 25.33
C TYR A 203 7.70 -23.93 26.73
N ASN A 204 6.76 -24.51 27.48
CA ASN A 204 6.48 -24.07 28.85
C ASN A 204 7.70 -24.19 29.76
N HIS A 205 8.48 -25.26 29.59
CA HIS A 205 9.69 -25.46 30.35
C HIS A 205 10.73 -24.40 29.99
N TRP A 206 11.01 -24.20 28.70
CA TRP A 206 11.90 -23.15 28.20
C TRP A 206 11.50 -21.77 28.73
N LEU A 207 10.22 -21.41 28.65
CA LEU A 207 9.72 -20.10 29.10
C LEU A 207 9.91 -19.88 30.61
N ASN A 208 9.80 -20.94 31.42
CA ASN A 208 10.05 -20.85 32.86
C ASN A 208 11.55 -20.77 33.19
N GLU A 209 12.41 -21.43 32.41
CA GLU A 209 13.86 -21.41 32.59
C GLU A 209 14.53 -20.14 32.04
N SER A 210 13.88 -19.48 31.07
CA SER A 210 14.36 -18.23 30.46
C SER A 210 14.26 -17.02 31.39
N LEU A 211 13.66 -17.17 32.56
CA LEU A 211 13.59 -16.10 33.56
C LEU A 211 14.90 -16.02 34.36
N ASP A 212 15.61 -14.90 34.24
CA ASP A 212 16.81 -14.59 35.03
C ASP A 212 16.54 -14.41 36.54
N PHE A 213 15.28 -14.48 36.98
CA PHE A 213 14.87 -14.25 38.36
C PHE A 213 13.84 -15.28 38.83
N GLU A 214 13.80 -15.54 40.15
CA GLU A 214 12.77 -16.41 40.73
C GLU A 214 11.38 -15.78 40.57
N PHE A 215 10.50 -16.50 39.86
CA PHE A 215 9.12 -16.08 39.71
C PHE A 215 8.42 -15.95 41.08
N PRO A 216 7.81 -14.79 41.42
CA PRO A 216 7.33 -14.51 42.78
C PRO A 216 6.24 -15.46 43.30
N ILE A 217 5.49 -16.12 42.41
CA ILE A 217 4.34 -16.94 42.78
C ILE A 217 4.76 -18.41 42.87
N LYS A 218 5.14 -18.87 44.08
CA LYS A 218 5.62 -20.25 44.31
C LYS A 218 4.63 -21.37 43.97
N LYS A 219 3.34 -21.07 43.81
CA LYS A 219 2.27 -22.07 43.59
C LYS A 219 1.98 -22.35 42.10
N THR A 220 2.56 -21.57 41.18
CA THR A 220 2.29 -21.70 39.75
C THR A 220 3.53 -21.29 38.95
N SER A 221 3.63 -21.77 37.72
CA SER A 221 4.73 -21.41 36.82
C SER A 221 4.40 -20.11 36.06
N TYR A 222 5.44 -19.40 35.62
CA TYR A 222 5.29 -18.17 34.84
C TYR A 222 4.52 -18.41 33.53
N SER A 223 4.93 -19.44 32.79
CA SER A 223 4.23 -19.91 31.58
C SER A 223 2.75 -20.20 31.82
N ARG A 224 2.38 -20.78 32.96
CA ARG A 224 0.97 -21.06 33.29
C ARG A 224 0.19 -19.78 33.56
N VAL A 225 0.79 -18.82 34.27
CA VAL A 225 0.15 -17.53 34.56
C VAL A 225 -0.07 -16.76 33.27
N LEU A 226 0.93 -16.72 32.39
CA LEU A 226 0.79 -16.12 31.06
C LEU A 226 -0.32 -16.81 30.27
N PHE A 227 -0.29 -18.14 30.16
CA PHE A 227 -1.32 -18.87 29.42
C PHE A 227 -2.75 -18.60 29.92
N ASP A 228 -2.95 -18.57 31.25
CA ASP A 228 -4.29 -18.41 31.85
C ASP A 228 -4.79 -16.95 31.87
N ASN A 229 -3.89 -15.95 31.87
CA ASN A 229 -4.26 -14.54 32.08
C ASN A 229 -3.89 -13.60 30.93
N ASP A 230 -2.91 -13.95 30.11
CA ASP A 230 -2.40 -13.16 28.98
C ASP A 230 -1.91 -14.09 27.86
N PHE A 231 -2.88 -14.75 27.22
CA PHE A 231 -2.58 -15.73 26.17
C PHE A 231 -1.96 -15.09 24.92
N ASP A 232 -2.25 -13.83 24.65
CA ASP A 232 -1.67 -13.10 23.52
C ASP A 232 -0.15 -12.95 23.72
N MET A 233 0.29 -12.51 24.90
CA MET A 233 1.72 -12.46 25.26
C MET A 233 2.38 -13.85 25.25
N TYR A 234 1.67 -14.88 25.72
CA TYR A 234 2.15 -16.26 25.63
C TYR A 234 2.39 -16.70 24.17
N GLN A 235 1.53 -16.29 23.23
CA GLN A 235 1.74 -16.59 21.81
C GLN A 235 2.89 -15.80 21.20
N GLU A 236 2.98 -14.49 21.50
CA GLU A 236 4.04 -13.62 20.97
C GLU A 236 5.42 -14.19 21.32
N ILE A 237 5.64 -14.54 22.59
CA ILE A 237 6.92 -15.13 23.04
C ILE A 237 7.18 -16.48 22.35
N TYR A 238 6.16 -17.29 22.10
CA TYR A 238 6.33 -18.55 21.37
C TYR A 238 6.87 -18.32 19.95
N TYR A 239 6.26 -17.40 19.19
CA TYR A 239 6.62 -17.18 17.78
C TYR A 239 7.86 -16.31 17.58
N ASP A 240 8.11 -15.35 18.46
CA ASP A 240 9.19 -14.39 18.31
C ASP A 240 10.50 -14.87 18.95
N GLU A 241 10.42 -15.69 19.99
CA GLU A 241 11.60 -16.12 20.75
C GLU A 241 11.81 -17.64 20.71
N TYR A 242 10.79 -18.45 21.02
CA TYR A 242 10.99 -19.90 21.12
C TYR A 242 11.08 -20.61 19.76
N TYR A 243 10.13 -20.34 18.86
CA TYR A 243 10.03 -20.99 17.54
C TYR A 243 11.26 -20.73 16.65
N PRO A 244 11.85 -19.52 16.61
CA PRO A 244 13.11 -19.27 15.91
C PRO A 244 14.28 -20.10 16.45
N ASN A 245 14.35 -20.27 17.77
CA ASN A 245 15.40 -21.02 18.45
C ASN A 245 15.32 -22.54 18.26
N LEU A 246 14.19 -23.07 17.76
CA LEU A 246 14.06 -24.47 17.35
C LEU A 246 14.82 -24.80 16.04
N GLY A 247 15.40 -23.80 15.36
CA GLY A 247 16.17 -24.01 14.12
C GLY A 247 15.31 -24.35 12.90
N ILE A 248 13.98 -24.17 12.98
CA ILE A 248 13.02 -24.51 11.91
C ILE A 248 12.87 -23.38 10.87
N LEU A 249 13.32 -22.16 11.19
CA LEU A 249 13.20 -21.00 10.28
C LEU A 249 13.97 -21.17 8.97
N GLU A 250 15.11 -21.86 8.97
CA GLU A 250 15.89 -22.02 7.74
C GLU A 250 15.18 -22.83 6.64
N SER A 251 14.20 -23.69 6.98
CA SER A 251 13.50 -24.50 5.99
C SER A 251 12.25 -23.84 5.44
N LYS A 252 11.44 -23.15 6.27
CA LYS A 252 10.18 -22.53 5.82
C LYS A 252 10.39 -21.20 5.08
N GLU A 253 11.40 -20.41 5.44
CA GLU A 253 11.75 -19.20 4.67
C GLU A 253 12.37 -19.55 3.31
N LYS A 254 13.18 -20.61 3.23
CA LYS A 254 13.68 -21.15 1.94
C LYS A 254 12.55 -21.75 1.09
N GLU A 255 11.54 -22.36 1.69
CA GLU A 255 10.36 -22.88 0.99
C GLU A 255 9.46 -21.75 0.46
N ASN A 256 9.24 -20.69 1.25
CA ASN A 256 8.48 -19.52 0.81
C ASN A 256 9.22 -18.69 -0.25
N LEU A 257 10.54 -18.50 -0.13
CA LEU A 257 11.37 -17.87 -1.15
C LEU A 257 11.45 -18.73 -2.41
N GLY A 258 11.56 -20.06 -2.25
CA GLY A 258 11.53 -21.03 -3.35
C GLY A 258 10.21 -21.04 -4.10
N ASN A 259 9.08 -20.95 -3.39
CA ASN A 259 7.76 -20.80 -3.97
C ASN A 259 7.63 -19.46 -4.71
N LEU A 260 8.09 -18.36 -4.13
CA LEU A 260 8.06 -17.03 -4.76
C LEU A 260 8.92 -16.99 -6.04
N ILE A 261 10.13 -17.57 -6.00
CA ILE A 261 11.03 -17.70 -7.15
C ILE A 261 10.39 -18.58 -8.23
N TYR A 262 9.76 -19.70 -7.86
CA TYR A 262 9.01 -20.56 -8.77
C TYR A 262 7.84 -19.83 -9.43
N TYR A 263 7.05 -19.05 -8.68
CA TYR A 263 5.97 -18.22 -9.24
C TYR A 263 6.52 -17.13 -10.18
N LEU A 264 7.63 -16.48 -9.84
CA LEU A 264 8.28 -15.47 -10.70
C LEU A 264 8.86 -16.07 -11.99
N GLN A 265 9.42 -17.29 -11.93
CA GLN A 265 9.86 -18.04 -13.12
C GLN A 265 8.69 -18.44 -14.01
N LYS A 266 7.59 -18.92 -13.41
CA LYS A 266 6.40 -19.30 -14.17
C LYS A 266 5.73 -18.10 -14.84
N ILE A 267 5.78 -16.92 -14.21
CA ILE A 267 5.32 -15.65 -14.80
C ILE A 267 6.20 -15.25 -16.00
N LYS A 268 7.52 -15.45 -15.92
CA LYS A 268 8.46 -15.25 -17.05
C LYS A 268 8.18 -16.19 -18.22
N GLU A 269 7.89 -17.46 -17.95
CA GLU A 269 7.58 -18.47 -18.98
C GLU A 269 6.22 -18.22 -19.66
N SER A 270 5.28 -17.58 -18.94
CA SER A 270 3.94 -17.28 -19.44
C SER A 270 3.84 -16.00 -20.27
N ASN A 271 4.87 -15.15 -20.27
CA ASN A 271 4.92 -13.85 -20.96
C ASN A 271 6.33 -13.57 -21.50
N PRO A 272 6.74 -14.19 -22.62
CA PRO A 272 8.08 -14.04 -23.18
C PRO A 272 8.41 -12.63 -23.70
N GLU A 273 7.44 -11.72 -23.79
CA GLU A 273 7.67 -10.32 -24.24
C GLU A 273 8.13 -9.36 -23.11
N LEU A 274 8.22 -9.82 -21.86
CA LEU A 274 8.85 -9.06 -20.77
C LEU A 274 10.35 -9.43 -20.63
N GLU A 275 11.10 -9.33 -21.72
CA GLU A 275 12.56 -9.23 -21.63
C GLU A 275 12.96 -7.81 -21.21
N ILE A 276 13.11 -7.59 -19.90
CA ILE A 276 14.01 -6.52 -19.45
C ILE A 276 15.43 -7.01 -19.75
N LYS A 277 15.95 -6.65 -20.93
CA LYS A 277 17.39 -6.75 -21.18
C LYS A 277 18.08 -5.71 -20.29
N PRO A 278 19.02 -6.11 -19.42
CA PRO A 278 19.90 -5.14 -18.80
C PRO A 278 20.87 -4.67 -19.90
N LYS A 279 20.51 -3.60 -20.61
CA LYS A 279 21.40 -2.96 -21.58
C LYS A 279 22.10 -1.79 -20.87
N VAL A 280 23.24 -2.08 -20.25
CA VAL A 280 24.27 -1.07 -20.00
C VAL A 280 25.02 -0.91 -21.32
N GLU A 281 24.59 0.04 -22.15
CA GLU A 281 25.40 0.57 -23.25
C GLU A 281 25.20 2.08 -23.30
N PHE A 282 26.30 2.81 -23.13
CA PHE A 282 26.40 4.22 -23.45
C PHE A 282 25.99 4.44 -24.90
N ILE A 283 24.99 5.29 -25.14
CA ILE A 283 24.68 5.80 -26.48
C ILE A 283 24.82 7.33 -26.40
N GLU A 284 25.83 7.83 -27.10
CA GLU A 284 25.96 9.25 -27.44
C GLU A 284 24.73 9.73 -28.20
N LYS A 285 24.25 10.91 -27.84
CA LYS A 285 23.09 11.58 -28.44
C LYS A 285 23.35 11.91 -29.91
N GLU A 286 22.49 11.42 -30.80
CA GLU A 286 22.10 12.15 -32.00
C GLU A 286 20.66 12.63 -31.88
N THR A 287 20.47 13.92 -32.12
CA THR A 287 19.23 14.67 -31.97
C THR A 287 18.35 14.51 -33.20
N GLU A 288 17.19 13.88 -33.06
CA GLU A 288 16.07 14.08 -34.00
C GLU A 288 15.08 15.11 -33.43
N LYS A 289 14.84 16.15 -34.22
CA LYS A 289 13.88 17.23 -33.95
C LYS A 289 12.47 16.75 -34.24
N LEU A 290 11.62 16.69 -33.22
CA LEU A 290 10.17 16.61 -33.39
C LEU A 290 9.58 18.02 -33.31
N TYR A 291 8.99 18.47 -34.41
CA TYR A 291 8.09 19.61 -34.45
C TYR A 291 6.77 19.24 -33.77
N VAL A 292 6.28 20.12 -32.89
CA VAL A 292 4.93 20.04 -32.34
C VAL A 292 4.19 21.30 -32.77
N GLU A 293 3.17 21.12 -33.61
CA GLU A 293 2.11 22.10 -33.83
C GLU A 293 1.22 22.18 -32.58
N ASP A 294 0.69 23.37 -32.34
CA ASP A 294 -0.28 23.74 -31.30
C ASP A 294 0.26 23.93 -29.86
N GLY A 295 1.03 25.01 -29.70
CA GLY A 295 0.47 26.18 -29.02
C GLY A 295 0.20 26.09 -27.52
N TYR A 296 1.02 25.41 -26.74
CA TYR A 296 1.21 25.71 -25.31
C TYR A 296 2.70 25.63 -24.95
N VAL A 297 3.30 26.78 -24.70
CA VAL A 297 4.66 26.90 -24.16
C VAL A 297 4.60 26.49 -22.69
N VAL A 298 5.01 25.27 -22.37
CA VAL A 298 5.48 24.95 -21.02
C VAL A 298 6.91 25.46 -20.95
N ASP A 299 7.04 26.71 -20.53
CA ASP A 299 8.33 27.32 -20.26
C ASP A 299 8.97 26.63 -19.05
N GLY A 300 10.27 26.32 -19.15
CA GLY A 300 11.07 25.86 -18.03
C GLY A 300 11.27 24.34 -17.91
N TYR A 301 11.99 23.72 -18.85
CA TYR A 301 12.92 22.66 -18.42
C TYR A 301 14.00 23.34 -17.56
N VAL A 302 13.73 23.50 -16.27
CA VAL A 302 14.74 23.87 -15.29
C VAL A 302 15.74 22.72 -15.29
N LYS A 303 16.98 23.00 -15.74
CA LYS A 303 18.14 22.15 -15.50
C LYS A 303 18.15 21.86 -14.00
N GLN A 304 17.73 20.67 -13.58
CA GLN A 304 17.78 20.31 -12.16
C GLN A 304 19.26 20.18 -11.79
N LEU A 305 19.80 21.23 -11.17
CA LEU A 305 21.14 21.22 -10.62
C LEU A 305 21.18 20.19 -9.50
N ASN A 306 21.89 19.09 -9.73
CA ASN A 306 22.05 18.07 -8.72
C ASN A 306 23.24 18.46 -7.83
N ILE A 307 22.97 18.81 -6.58
CA ILE A 307 24.01 19.14 -5.60
C ILE A 307 24.95 17.95 -5.33
N ASN A 308 24.51 16.73 -5.67
CA ASN A 308 25.27 15.50 -5.52
C ASN A 308 26.28 15.24 -6.66
N GLU A 309 26.35 16.11 -7.67
CA GLU A 309 27.47 16.05 -8.61
C GLU A 309 28.79 16.36 -7.89
N ALA A 310 29.83 15.57 -8.16
CA ALA A 310 31.12 15.65 -7.46
C ALA A 310 31.72 17.08 -7.46
N ASN A 311 31.53 17.83 -8.55
CA ASN A 311 31.98 19.22 -8.65
C ASN A 311 31.21 20.17 -7.73
N ASN A 312 29.91 19.96 -7.55
CA ASN A 312 29.06 20.80 -6.70
C ASN A 312 29.28 20.51 -5.21
N ILE A 313 29.55 19.25 -4.86
CA ILE A 313 29.96 18.87 -3.50
C ILE A 313 31.26 19.57 -3.10
N ASN A 314 32.24 19.63 -4.01
CA ASN A 314 33.52 20.32 -3.75
C ASN A 314 33.32 21.84 -3.56
N LYS A 315 32.50 22.47 -4.41
CA LYS A 315 32.13 23.89 -4.24
C LYS A 315 31.41 24.13 -2.90
N LEU A 316 30.50 23.25 -2.51
CA LEU A 316 29.78 23.35 -1.23
C LEU A 316 30.73 23.20 -0.04
N ASN A 317 31.67 22.25 -0.08
CA ASN A 317 32.69 22.07 0.95
C ASN A 317 33.53 23.34 1.16
N LEU A 318 33.95 23.99 0.06
CA LEU A 318 34.71 25.25 0.12
C LEU A 318 33.87 26.38 0.73
N PHE A 319 32.62 26.54 0.29
CA PHE A 319 31.69 27.55 0.79
C PHE A 319 31.41 27.39 2.29
N VAL A 320 31.17 26.16 2.72
CA VAL A 320 30.92 25.80 4.13
C VAL A 320 32.15 26.10 4.98
N ALA A 321 33.35 25.78 4.50
CA ALA A 321 34.60 26.06 5.19
C ALA A 321 34.90 27.57 5.28
N GLU A 322 34.67 28.32 4.20
CA GLU A 322 34.92 29.77 4.15
C GLU A 322 34.05 30.55 5.14
N HIS A 323 32.82 30.08 5.37
CA HIS A 323 31.85 30.77 6.22
C HIS A 323 31.61 30.10 7.58
N ASN A 324 32.40 29.09 7.94
CA ASN A 324 32.28 28.32 9.19
C ASN A 324 30.84 27.82 9.43
N LEU A 325 30.26 27.16 8.42
CA LEU A 325 28.91 26.62 8.46
C LEU A 325 28.92 25.11 8.72
N ASN A 326 27.76 24.57 9.09
CA ASN A 326 27.54 23.15 9.20
C ASN A 326 27.20 22.56 7.82
N PHE A 327 28.03 21.66 7.32
CA PHE A 327 27.89 21.08 5.98
C PHE A 327 26.51 20.48 5.72
N GLU A 328 26.05 19.60 6.60
CA GLU A 328 24.80 18.85 6.41
C GLU A 328 23.58 19.76 6.40
N LYS A 329 23.52 20.73 7.33
CA LYS A 329 22.41 21.69 7.39
C LYS A 329 22.39 22.63 6.20
N THR A 330 23.57 23.12 5.78
CA THR A 330 23.69 23.98 4.60
C THR A 330 23.31 23.23 3.32
N ARG A 331 23.70 21.95 3.20
CA ARG A 331 23.31 21.09 2.07
C ARG A 331 21.80 20.96 1.95
N ILE A 332 21.12 20.61 3.04
CA ILE A 332 19.65 20.44 3.07
C ILE A 332 18.95 21.75 2.65
N LEU A 333 19.41 22.88 3.20
CA LEU A 333 18.81 24.18 2.93
C LEU A 333 18.92 24.58 1.45
N ILE A 334 20.07 24.32 0.83
CA ILE A 334 20.29 24.60 -0.61
C ILE A 334 19.48 23.64 -1.48
N ASP A 335 19.41 22.36 -1.11
CA ASP A 335 18.66 21.35 -1.85
C ASP A 335 17.14 21.62 -1.84
N GLU A 336 16.60 22.05 -0.69
CA GLU A 336 15.22 22.53 -0.59
C GLU A 336 14.96 23.76 -1.46
N LYS A 337 15.90 24.71 -1.50
CA LYS A 337 15.76 25.92 -2.31
C LYS A 337 15.80 25.60 -3.82
N LEU A 338 16.69 24.71 -4.26
CA LEU A 338 16.80 24.30 -5.67
C LEU A 338 15.62 23.42 -6.13
N SER A 339 15.15 22.50 -5.28
CA SER A 339 14.17 21.48 -5.67
C SER A 339 12.73 21.98 -5.67
N ILE A 340 12.36 22.84 -4.72
CA ILE A 340 10.97 23.28 -4.50
C ILE A 340 10.82 24.80 -4.42
N ASN A 341 11.87 25.57 -4.74
CA ASN A 341 11.89 27.03 -4.70
C ASN A 341 11.40 27.59 -3.33
N LYS A 342 11.72 26.89 -2.25
CA LYS A 342 11.33 27.26 -0.88
C LYS A 342 12.33 28.29 -0.34
N GLU A 343 11.83 29.45 0.05
CA GLU A 343 12.63 30.46 0.77
C GLU A 343 12.92 29.98 2.21
N PRO A 344 14.19 29.92 2.63
CA PRO A 344 14.56 29.43 3.96
C PRO A 344 14.10 30.37 5.07
N LEU A 345 13.62 29.79 6.16
CA LEU A 345 13.19 30.53 7.34
C LEU A 345 14.39 31.13 8.08
N ARG A 346 14.14 32.21 8.83
CA ARG A 346 15.17 32.89 9.62
C ARG A 346 15.88 31.96 10.61
N GLU A 347 15.14 31.06 11.24
CA GLU A 347 15.70 30.12 12.20
C GLU A 347 16.52 29.02 11.52
N GLU A 348 16.11 28.57 10.33
CA GLU A 348 16.84 27.57 9.54
C GLU A 348 18.23 28.12 9.15
N ILE A 349 18.31 29.35 8.62
CA ILE A 349 19.61 29.99 8.28
C ILE A 349 20.47 30.18 9.54
N LEU A 350 19.90 30.60 10.66
CA LEU A 350 20.70 30.81 11.88
C LEU A 350 21.22 29.50 12.49
N GLN A 351 20.56 28.36 12.23
CA GLN A 351 20.97 27.04 12.71
C GLN A 351 22.11 26.41 11.92
N ILE A 352 22.43 26.93 10.73
CA ILE A 352 23.56 26.44 9.92
C ILE A 352 24.90 26.99 10.40
N SER A 353 24.91 28.08 11.17
CA SER A 353 26.13 28.61 11.79
C SER A 353 26.34 27.95 13.14
N ASP A 354 27.54 27.41 13.39
CA ASP A 354 27.89 26.85 14.70
C ASP A 354 28.27 27.92 15.74
N LEU A 355 28.20 29.21 15.35
CA LEU A 355 28.52 30.35 16.22
C LEU A 355 27.32 30.74 17.10
N LYS A 356 27.58 31.00 18.38
CA LYS A 356 26.57 31.57 19.30
C LYS A 356 26.33 33.04 18.96
N ILE A 357 25.31 33.33 18.15
CA ILE A 357 24.95 34.69 17.74
C ILE A 357 24.05 35.35 18.79
N SER A 358 24.43 36.57 19.23
CA SER A 358 23.64 37.37 20.18
C SER A 358 22.31 37.83 19.57
N LEU A 359 21.27 38.04 20.38
CA LEU A 359 19.93 38.43 19.91
C LEU A 359 19.94 39.72 19.07
N SER A 360 20.80 40.69 19.42
CA SER A 360 20.98 41.96 18.71
C SER A 360 21.62 41.79 17.32
N GLU A 361 22.40 40.74 17.11
CA GLU A 361 23.15 40.52 15.86
C GLU A 361 22.45 39.57 14.88
N ARG A 362 21.48 38.78 15.36
CA ARG A 362 20.76 37.78 14.55
C ARG A 362 20.15 38.33 13.27
N GLY A 363 19.67 39.58 13.28
CA GLY A 363 19.09 40.20 12.09
C GLY A 363 20.15 40.46 11.00
N LYS A 364 21.31 40.96 11.41
CA LYS A 364 22.43 41.26 10.52
C LYS A 364 23.06 39.99 9.96
N VAL A 365 23.30 39.00 10.82
CA VAL A 365 23.88 37.70 10.42
C VAL A 365 22.95 36.92 9.50
N PHE A 366 21.63 36.95 9.75
CA PHE A 366 20.65 36.35 8.85
C PHE A 366 20.71 36.96 7.45
N ASN A 367 20.68 38.30 7.33
CA ASN A 367 20.70 38.96 6.04
C ASN A 367 22.01 38.70 5.28
N ASP A 368 23.15 38.72 5.99
CA ASP A 368 24.47 38.44 5.40
C ASP A 368 24.58 37.00 4.88
N LEU A 369 24.17 36.01 5.67
CA LEU A 369 24.18 34.60 5.25
C LEU A 369 23.19 34.31 4.13
N LYS A 370 22.01 34.94 4.15
CA LYS A 370 21.02 34.79 3.08
C LYS A 370 21.59 35.25 1.74
N ILE A 371 22.23 36.42 1.70
CA ILE A 371 22.87 36.95 0.48
C ILE A 371 23.95 35.98 -0.02
N LYS A 372 24.82 35.48 0.87
CA LYS A 372 25.88 34.54 0.51
C LYS A 372 25.35 33.21 -0.04
N ILE A 373 24.26 32.68 0.54
CA ILE A 373 23.61 31.46 0.04
C ILE A 373 23.01 31.69 -1.35
N ASP A 374 22.35 32.83 -1.56
CA ASP A 374 21.77 33.18 -2.86
C ASP A 374 22.83 33.40 -3.93
N GLU A 375 23.97 34.00 -3.57
CA GLU A 375 25.14 34.12 -4.44
C GLU A 375 25.76 32.76 -4.76
N PHE A 376 25.90 31.88 -3.77
CA PHE A 376 26.42 30.52 -3.97
C PHE A 376 25.54 29.71 -4.93
N ILE A 377 24.21 29.76 -4.78
CA ILE A 377 23.27 29.06 -5.66
C ILE A 377 23.44 29.49 -7.12
N LYS A 378 23.65 30.79 -7.38
CA LYS A 378 23.94 31.30 -8.73
C LYS A 378 25.24 30.78 -9.33
N THR A 379 26.18 30.29 -8.52
CA THR A 379 27.43 29.66 -9.02
C THR A 379 27.26 28.17 -9.38
N LEU A 380 26.11 27.60 -9.02
CA LEU A 380 25.72 26.24 -9.39
C LEU A 380 24.95 26.23 -10.71
N GLU A 381 24.18 27.28 -11.02
CA GLU A 381 23.54 27.56 -12.31
C GLU A 381 24.55 27.81 -13.43
#